data_AF-A0A3D1GFB0-F1
#
_entry.id   AF-A0A3D1GFB0-F1
#
_cell.length_a   1.000
_cell.length_b   1.000
_cell.length_c   1.000
_cell.angle_alpha   90.00
_cell.angle_beta   90.00
_cell.angle_gamma   90.00
#
_symmetry.space_group_name_H-M   'P 1'
#
loop_
_entity.id
_entity.type
_entity.pdbx_description
1 polymer ?
#
loop_
_entity_poly.entity_id
_entity_poly.type
_entity_poly.pdbx_seq_one_letter_code
_entity_poly.pdbx_strand_id
1 'polypeptide(L)'
;MKEDKHHQKSTQSRKQFLQRSALAGAGLSLAAPFQLFAETSSDLNGIAKTNIKTKGYAPKDTSGVLSPWEFERRPVGDDDVLIDVKFASICHSDIHQMKGHWGPQQYPQVPGHEIVGIVTAVGKNVTKFKVGDRAGVGCMVDSCMECDSCKHGDEHYC
;
A
#
# COMPACT_ATOMS: atom_id res chain seq x y z
N MET A 1 39.85 -38.26 40.50
CA MET A 1 38.91 -39.36 40.22
C MET A 1 37.48 -38.86 40.40
N LYS A 2 36.88 -38.42 39.29
CA LYS A 2 35.46 -38.52 38.89
C LYS A 2 35.22 -37.46 37.79
N GLU A 3 35.11 -37.99 36.59
CA GLU A 3 34.73 -37.31 35.35
C GLU A 3 33.22 -37.13 35.32
N ASP A 4 32.71 -35.99 34.85
CA ASP A 4 31.32 -35.86 34.43
C ASP A 4 31.20 -35.15 33.07
N LYS A 5 31.35 -36.01 32.06
CA LYS A 5 30.73 -36.09 30.73
C LYS A 5 29.95 -34.87 30.21
N HIS A 6 30.54 -34.26 29.18
CA HIS A 6 29.88 -33.51 28.11
C HIS A 6 28.68 -34.29 27.53
N HIS A 7 27.49 -33.67 27.51
CA HIS A 7 26.33 -34.16 26.78
C HIS A 7 26.00 -33.16 25.65
N GLN A 8 26.67 -33.33 24.51
CA GLN A 8 26.45 -32.53 23.30
C GLN A 8 25.22 -33.07 22.56
N LYS A 9 24.04 -32.49 22.82
CA LYS A 9 22.85 -32.75 22.01
C LYS A 9 23.00 -32.05 20.66
N SER A 10 23.16 -32.84 19.60
CA SER A 10 23.13 -32.40 18.21
C SER A 10 21.76 -31.80 17.88
N THR A 11 21.65 -30.47 17.89
CA THR A 11 20.47 -29.77 17.36
C THR A 11 20.69 -29.54 15.87
N GLN A 12 20.10 -30.42 15.05
CA GLN A 12 20.02 -30.23 13.61
C GLN A 12 19.27 -28.91 13.34
N SER A 13 19.90 -27.95 12.65
CA SER A 13 19.29 -26.64 12.46
C SER A 13 18.16 -26.72 11.42
N ARG A 14 17.12 -25.89 11.59
CA ARG A 14 15.99 -25.76 10.64
C ARG A 14 16.44 -25.54 9.18
N LYS A 15 17.64 -24.98 8.99
CA LYS A 15 18.27 -24.78 7.67
C LYS A 15 18.60 -26.09 6.96
N GLN A 16 19.01 -27.13 7.70
CA GLN A 16 19.33 -28.46 7.15
C GLN A 16 18.08 -29.27 6.78
N PHE A 17 16.96 -29.05 7.47
CA PHE A 17 15.67 -29.67 7.13
C PHE A 17 15.14 -29.15 5.78
N LEU A 18 15.16 -27.83 5.58
CA LEU A 18 14.70 -27.20 4.33
C LEU A 18 15.55 -27.59 3.11
N GLN A 19 16.86 -27.80 3.29
CA GLN A 19 17.75 -28.23 2.20
C GLN A 19 17.50 -29.67 1.73
N ARG A 20 17.00 -30.55 2.61
CA ARG A 20 16.71 -31.95 2.24
C ARG A 20 15.35 -32.12 1.57
N SER A 21 14.38 -31.23 1.84
CA SER A 21 13.06 -31.27 1.21
C SER A 21 13.08 -30.90 -0.28
N ALA A 22 14.05 -30.10 -0.73
CA ALA A 22 14.13 -29.62 -2.11
C ALA A 22 14.58 -30.69 -3.13
N LEU A 23 15.19 -31.79 -2.69
CA LEU A 23 15.73 -32.84 -3.58
C LEU A 23 14.75 -33.98 -3.88
N ALA A 24 13.58 -34.02 -3.24
CA ALA A 24 12.57 -35.07 -3.44
C ALA A 24 11.44 -34.69 -4.43
N GLY A 25 11.58 -33.55 -5.14
CA GLY A 25 10.56 -33.04 -6.07
C GLY A 25 10.94 -33.09 -7.55
N ALA A 26 12.04 -33.76 -7.90
CA ALA A 26 12.45 -33.93 -9.30
C ALA A 26 11.70 -35.10 -9.96
N GLY A 27 10.41 -34.91 -10.20
CA GLY A 27 9.56 -35.86 -10.92
C GLY A 27 8.79 -35.14 -12.03
N LEU A 28 9.24 -35.37 -13.27
CA LEU A 28 8.63 -35.05 -14.56
C LEU A 28 7.15 -34.58 -14.56
N SER A 29 6.92 -33.41 -15.15
CA SER A 29 5.74 -33.19 -16.01
C SER A 29 6.13 -32.25 -17.15
N LEU A 30 6.26 -32.86 -18.32
CA LEU A 30 6.38 -32.24 -19.62
C LEU A 30 5.10 -31.47 -19.95
N ALA A 31 5.24 -30.42 -20.75
CA ALA A 31 4.20 -29.75 -21.54
C ALA A 31 3.17 -28.90 -20.77
N ALA A 32 3.48 -27.60 -20.65
CA ALA A 32 2.57 -26.55 -21.10
C ALA A 32 3.43 -25.34 -21.52
N PRO A 33 3.20 -24.71 -22.68
CA PRO A 33 3.84 -23.45 -22.98
C PRO A 33 3.44 -22.45 -21.89
N PHE A 34 4.45 -21.69 -21.47
CA PHE A 34 4.36 -20.51 -20.61
C PHE A 34 3.36 -19.51 -21.23
N GLN A 35 2.07 -19.76 -21.05
CA GLN A 35 0.99 -18.91 -21.54
C GLN A 35 0.12 -18.60 -20.33
N LEU A 36 0.66 -17.77 -19.45
CA LEU A 36 -0.08 -17.25 -18.31
C LEU A 36 0.32 -15.78 -18.10
N PHE A 37 -0.71 -14.93 -18.16
CA PHE A 37 -0.74 -13.47 -17.97
C PHE A 37 -0.33 -12.59 -19.17
N ALA A 38 -1.15 -12.64 -20.22
CA ALA A 38 -1.37 -11.50 -21.12
C ALA A 38 -2.80 -10.96 -20.95
N GLU A 39 -3.22 -10.71 -19.71
CA GLU A 39 -4.38 -9.87 -19.39
C GLU A 39 -3.81 -8.70 -18.60
N THR A 40 -3.71 -7.49 -19.18
CA THR A 40 -3.51 -6.23 -18.41
C THR A 40 -3.48 -4.95 -19.26
N SER A 41 -3.52 -4.97 -20.60
CA SER A 41 -3.51 -3.70 -21.35
C SER A 41 -4.89 -3.07 -21.54
N SER A 42 -5.95 -3.86 -21.68
CA SER A 42 -7.33 -3.33 -21.83
C SER A 42 -7.91 -2.81 -20.52
N ASP A 43 -7.65 -3.49 -19.40
CA ASP A 43 -8.19 -3.12 -18.09
C ASP A 43 -7.49 -1.91 -17.48
N LEU A 44 -6.17 -1.75 -17.68
CA LEU A 44 -5.45 -0.54 -17.27
C LEU A 44 -5.93 0.70 -18.06
N ASN A 45 -6.22 0.54 -19.36
CA ASN A 45 -6.82 1.60 -20.17
C ASN A 45 -8.25 1.96 -19.71
N GLY A 46 -8.96 1.03 -19.07
CA GLY A 46 -10.28 1.28 -18.47
C GLY A 46 -10.22 2.10 -17.19
N ILE A 47 -9.25 1.81 -16.30
CA ILE A 47 -9.06 2.53 -15.02
C ILE A 47 -8.70 4.01 -15.24
N ALA A 48 -8.07 4.36 -16.37
CA ALA A 48 -7.78 5.74 -16.73
C ALA A 48 -9.01 6.56 -17.17
N LYS A 49 -10.18 5.92 -17.39
CA LYS A 49 -11.35 6.58 -18.02
C LYS A 49 -12.62 6.57 -17.17
N THR A 50 -12.68 5.81 -16.09
CA THR A 50 -13.88 5.72 -15.24
C THR A 50 -13.54 5.99 -13.79
N ASN A 51 -14.53 6.51 -13.05
CA ASN A 51 -14.39 6.72 -11.62
C ASN A 51 -14.20 5.38 -10.89
N ILE A 52 -13.31 5.37 -9.91
CA ILE A 52 -12.90 4.19 -9.17
C ILE A 52 -13.79 4.05 -7.93
N LYS A 53 -14.64 3.02 -7.93
CA LYS A 53 -15.45 2.64 -6.77
C LYS A 53 -14.52 2.32 -5.59
N THR A 54 -14.71 3.03 -4.49
CA THR A 54 -13.87 2.95 -3.30
C THR A 54 -14.74 2.73 -2.07
N LYS A 55 -14.21 1.97 -1.11
CA LYS A 55 -14.82 1.77 0.20
C LYS A 55 -13.87 2.28 1.27
N GLY A 56 -14.43 2.85 2.33
CA GLY A 56 -13.66 3.30 3.48
C GLY A 56 -14.55 3.39 4.72
N TYR A 57 -13.98 3.95 5.78
CA TYR A 57 -14.73 4.31 6.98
C TYR A 57 -14.72 5.82 7.12
N ALA A 58 -15.89 6.40 7.37
CA ALA A 58 -16.04 7.84 7.50
C ALA A 58 -16.97 8.19 8.68
N PRO A 59 -16.62 9.21 9.50
CA PRO A 59 -17.61 9.90 10.29
C PRO A 59 -18.43 10.82 9.39
N LYS A 60 -19.67 11.07 9.80
CA LYS A 60 -20.61 11.93 9.08
C LYS A 60 -20.87 13.25 9.81
N ASP A 61 -20.31 13.40 11.01
CA ASP A 61 -20.40 14.57 11.88
C ASP A 61 -19.24 14.58 12.90
N THR A 62 -19.23 15.61 13.75
CA THR A 62 -18.18 15.85 14.75
C THR A 62 -18.15 14.87 15.92
N SER A 63 -19.07 13.90 15.99
CA SER A 63 -18.95 12.80 16.97
C SER A 63 -17.69 11.96 16.73
N GLY A 64 -17.22 11.90 15.48
CA GLY A 64 -16.07 11.10 15.07
C GLY A 64 -16.35 9.60 15.02
N VAL A 65 -17.62 9.18 15.09
CA VAL A 65 -17.99 7.76 14.97
C VAL A 65 -17.83 7.29 13.54
N LEU A 66 -16.88 6.39 13.31
CA LEU A 66 -16.60 5.81 12.00
C LEU A 66 -17.66 4.78 11.61
N SER A 67 -18.14 4.88 10.37
CA SER A 67 -19.06 3.91 9.76
C SER A 67 -18.63 3.58 8.32
N PRO A 68 -18.94 2.39 7.78
CA PRO A 68 -18.66 2.08 6.38
C PRO A 68 -19.27 3.13 5.44
N TRP A 69 -18.48 3.53 4.45
CA TRP A 69 -18.89 4.48 3.42
C TRP A 69 -18.34 4.09 2.07
N GLU A 70 -19.19 4.15 1.04
CA GLU A 70 -18.82 3.90 -0.35
C GLU A 70 -18.84 5.23 -1.11
N PHE A 71 -17.81 5.46 -1.90
CA PHE A 71 -17.61 6.68 -2.65
C PHE A 71 -16.81 6.40 -3.93
N GLU A 72 -16.61 7.43 -4.74
CA GLU A 72 -15.84 7.35 -5.97
C GLU A 72 -14.60 8.22 -5.89
N ARG A 73 -13.49 7.69 -6.40
CA ARG A 73 -12.30 8.48 -6.72
C ARG A 73 -12.27 8.75 -8.21
N ARG A 74 -11.63 9.85 -8.60
CA ARG A 74 -11.40 10.17 -10.02
C ARG A 74 -10.60 9.06 -10.71
N PRO A 75 -10.68 8.95 -12.06
CA PRO A 75 -9.85 8.03 -12.82
C PRO A 75 -8.35 8.32 -12.60
N VAL A 76 -7.51 7.33 -12.88
CA VAL A 76 -6.04 7.50 -12.84
C VAL A 76 -5.63 8.45 -13.96
N GLY A 77 -5.13 9.63 -13.58
CA GLY A 77 -4.59 10.63 -14.48
C GLY A 77 -3.17 10.31 -14.93
N ASP A 78 -2.63 11.16 -15.80
CA ASP A 78 -1.35 10.90 -16.47
C ASP A 78 -0.15 10.84 -15.51
N ASP A 79 -0.21 11.52 -14.36
CA ASP A 79 0.87 11.62 -13.37
C ASP A 79 0.58 10.85 -12.07
N ASP A 80 -0.51 10.06 -12.03
CA ASP A 80 -0.99 9.42 -10.81
C ASP A 80 -0.47 8.01 -10.58
N VAL A 81 -0.46 7.60 -9.31
CA VAL A 81 -0.25 6.22 -8.88
C VAL A 81 -1.48 5.76 -8.12
N LEU A 82 -2.11 4.67 -8.60
CA LEU A 82 -3.18 4.00 -7.86
C LEU A 82 -2.57 2.95 -6.93
N ILE A 83 -2.94 3.03 -5.65
CA ILE A 83 -2.44 2.14 -4.60
C ILE A 83 -3.61 1.33 -4.02
N ASP A 84 -3.48 0.01 -4.09
CA ASP A 84 -4.27 -0.93 -3.29
C ASP A 84 -3.73 -0.95 -1.86
N VAL A 85 -4.39 -0.18 -1.00
CA VAL A 85 -4.02 0.04 0.39
C VAL A 85 -4.08 -1.29 1.16
N LYS A 86 -2.94 -1.67 1.75
CA LYS A 86 -2.84 -2.88 2.58
C LYS A 86 -2.88 -2.56 4.07
N PHE A 87 -2.30 -1.44 4.46
CA PHE A 87 -2.29 -0.98 5.83
C PHE A 87 -2.44 0.55 5.86
N ALA A 88 -3.17 1.03 6.85
CA ALA A 88 -3.19 2.41 7.25
C ALA A 88 -3.07 2.44 8.78
N SER A 89 -2.09 3.15 9.32
CA SER A 89 -2.00 3.37 10.76
C SER A 89 -2.91 4.51 11.19
N ILE A 90 -3.15 4.56 12.51
CA ILE A 90 -4.01 5.55 13.16
C ILE A 90 -3.15 6.26 14.19
N CYS A 91 -3.27 7.58 14.25
CA CYS A 91 -2.68 8.35 15.32
C CYS A 91 -3.66 9.42 15.83
N HIS A 92 -3.22 10.23 16.80
CA HIS A 92 -4.10 11.18 17.48
C HIS A 92 -4.60 12.29 16.54
N SER A 93 -3.84 12.67 15.52
CA SER A 93 -4.26 13.68 14.54
C SER A 93 -5.52 13.26 13.80
N ASP A 94 -5.74 11.96 13.53
CA ASP A 94 -6.99 11.48 12.95
C ASP A 94 -8.19 11.80 13.87
N ILE A 95 -8.03 11.65 15.18
CA ILE A 95 -9.08 11.95 16.16
C ILE A 95 -9.36 13.46 16.18
N HIS A 96 -8.32 14.29 16.21
CA HIS A 96 -8.47 15.76 16.18
C HIS A 96 -9.16 16.24 14.90
N GLN A 97 -8.78 15.66 13.75
CA GLN A 97 -9.36 15.94 12.45
C GLN A 97 -10.84 15.52 12.39
N MET A 98 -11.17 14.28 12.78
CA MET A 98 -12.54 13.76 12.74
C MET A 98 -13.51 14.49 13.68
N LYS A 99 -13.02 15.06 14.78
CA LYS A 99 -13.84 15.79 15.76
C LYS A 99 -13.84 17.31 15.57
N GLY A 100 -13.09 17.81 14.59
CA GLY A 100 -13.01 19.25 14.30
C GLY A 100 -12.33 20.07 15.39
N HIS A 101 -11.40 19.48 16.14
CA HIS A 101 -10.66 20.20 17.19
C HIS A 101 -9.80 21.36 16.65
N TRP A 102 -9.46 21.33 15.36
CA TRP A 102 -8.67 22.35 14.67
C TRP A 102 -9.50 23.32 13.83
N GLY A 103 -10.84 23.22 13.89
CA GLY A 103 -11.76 24.08 13.16
C GLY A 103 -12.84 23.31 12.40
N PRO A 104 -13.73 24.03 11.69
CA PRO A 104 -14.81 23.44 10.90
C PRO A 104 -14.29 22.37 9.93
N GLN A 105 -15.01 21.25 9.86
CA GLN A 105 -14.64 20.09 9.04
C GLN A 105 -15.65 19.85 7.93
N GLN A 106 -15.18 19.22 6.85
CA GLN A 106 -16.04 18.71 5.80
C GLN A 106 -16.37 17.24 6.10
N TYR A 107 -17.64 16.88 6.00
CA TYR A 107 -18.11 15.50 6.16
C TYR A 107 -18.96 15.08 4.95
N PRO A 108 -19.01 13.78 4.62
CA PRO A 108 -18.24 12.69 5.21
C PRO A 108 -16.73 12.82 4.93
N GLN A 109 -15.89 12.41 5.88
CA GLN A 109 -14.42 12.43 5.72
C GLN A 109 -13.82 11.04 5.92
N VAL A 110 -12.85 10.65 5.11
CA VAL A 110 -12.10 9.40 5.31
C VAL A 110 -10.74 9.77 5.88
N PRO A 111 -10.48 9.56 7.19
CA PRO A 111 -9.17 9.82 7.77
C PRO A 111 -8.14 8.80 7.31
N GLY A 112 -6.88 9.04 7.64
CA GLY A 112 -5.74 8.20 7.27
C GLY A 112 -4.71 8.97 6.46
N HIS A 113 -3.54 9.16 7.06
CA HIS A 113 -2.42 9.92 6.50
C HIS A 113 -1.07 9.20 6.69
N GLU A 114 -1.15 7.89 6.94
CA GLU A 114 -0.01 7.00 7.16
C GLU A 114 -0.30 5.67 6.46
N ILE A 115 -0.24 5.69 5.12
CA ILE A 115 -0.79 4.63 4.27
C ILE A 115 0.34 3.88 3.57
N VAL A 116 0.25 2.56 3.50
CA VAL A 116 1.12 1.72 2.65
C VAL A 116 0.32 0.68 1.88
N GLY A 117 0.76 0.39 0.66
CA GLY A 117 0.07 -0.56 -0.21
C GLY A 117 0.88 -0.99 -1.42
N ILE A 118 0.18 -1.59 -2.36
CA ILE A 118 0.74 -2.10 -3.62
C ILE A 118 0.22 -1.24 -4.78
N VAL A 119 1.10 -0.80 -5.65
CA VAL A 119 0.74 -0.06 -6.86
C VAL A 119 -0.04 -0.97 -7.81
N THR A 120 -1.25 -0.57 -8.21
CA THR A 120 -2.13 -1.33 -9.10
C THR A 120 -2.34 -0.68 -10.46
N ALA A 121 -2.10 0.62 -10.58
CA ALA A 121 -2.03 1.33 -11.86
C ALA A 121 -1.12 2.55 -11.75
N VAL A 122 -0.56 2.98 -12.87
CA VAL A 122 0.24 4.20 -12.98
C VAL A 122 -0.18 4.98 -14.22
N GLY A 123 -0.14 6.30 -14.13
CA GLY A 123 -0.34 7.21 -15.25
C GLY A 123 0.83 7.13 -16.25
N LYS A 124 0.59 7.57 -17.49
CA LYS A 124 1.56 7.44 -18.60
C LYS A 124 2.86 8.24 -18.40
N ASN A 125 2.86 9.28 -17.56
CA ASN A 125 4.02 10.10 -17.26
C ASN A 125 4.80 9.62 -16.03
N VAL A 126 4.26 8.65 -15.28
CA VAL A 126 4.90 8.14 -14.05
C VAL A 126 6.13 7.30 -14.42
N THR A 127 7.28 7.71 -13.89
CA THR A 127 8.57 7.04 -14.13
C THR A 127 9.17 6.37 -12.89
N LYS A 128 8.76 6.80 -11.69
CA LYS A 128 9.35 6.35 -10.42
C LYS A 128 8.74 5.06 -9.86
N PHE A 129 7.54 4.71 -10.29
CA PHE A 129 6.79 3.54 -9.82
C PHE A 129 6.28 2.70 -11.00
N LYS A 130 6.11 1.40 -10.77
CA LYS A 130 5.40 0.47 -11.67
C LYS A 130 4.41 -0.38 -10.90
N VAL A 131 3.46 -0.99 -11.61
CA VAL A 131 2.51 -1.95 -11.03
C VAL A 131 3.26 -3.06 -10.30
N GLY A 132 2.80 -3.39 -9.09
CA GLY A 132 3.41 -4.36 -8.19
C GLY A 132 4.42 -3.78 -7.19
N ASP A 133 4.85 -2.52 -7.37
CA ASP A 133 5.72 -1.86 -6.39
C ASP A 133 5.00 -1.59 -5.07
N ARG A 134 5.79 -1.46 -3.99
CA ARG A 134 5.30 -0.96 -2.71
C ARG A 134 5.38 0.56 -2.71
N ALA A 135 4.30 1.22 -2.34
CA ALA A 135 4.23 2.66 -2.20
C ALA A 135 3.62 3.05 -0.85
N GLY A 136 4.01 4.22 -0.35
CA GLY A 136 3.46 4.81 0.86
C GLY A 136 3.12 6.28 0.64
N VAL A 137 2.11 6.75 1.36
CA VAL A 137 1.64 8.14 1.33
C VAL A 137 1.53 8.63 2.77
N GLY A 138 2.19 9.76 3.05
CA GLY A 138 2.16 10.44 4.34
C GLY A 138 1.02 11.46 4.43
N CYS A 139 1.23 12.51 5.21
CA CYS A 139 0.24 13.58 5.45
C CYS A 139 0.09 14.61 4.33
N MET A 140 0.86 14.48 3.26
CA MET A 140 0.86 15.43 2.14
C MET A 140 0.69 14.66 0.83
N VAL A 141 -0.19 15.18 -0.02
CA VAL A 141 -0.48 14.62 -1.35
C VAL A 141 -0.28 15.61 -2.49
N ASP A 142 -0.25 16.92 -2.19
CA ASP A 142 -0.11 17.98 -3.19
C ASP A 142 0.39 19.29 -2.55
N SER A 143 0.84 20.22 -3.38
CA SER A 143 1.20 21.60 -3.03
C SER A 143 0.98 22.52 -4.23
N CYS A 144 1.16 23.84 -4.10
CA CYS A 144 1.01 24.74 -5.25
C CYS A 144 2.11 24.59 -6.31
N MET A 145 3.24 23.97 -5.96
CA MET A 145 4.42 23.79 -6.83
C MET A 145 5.07 25.08 -7.39
N GLU A 146 4.61 26.28 -6.97
CA GLU A 146 5.05 27.57 -7.54
C GLU A 146 5.56 28.60 -6.53
N CYS A 147 5.25 28.45 -5.24
CA CYS A 147 5.73 29.35 -4.19
C CYS A 147 7.22 29.14 -3.87
N ASP A 148 7.79 30.05 -3.08
CA ASP A 148 9.21 29.98 -2.71
C ASP A 148 9.52 28.68 -1.96
N SER A 149 8.71 28.25 -0.99
CA SER A 149 8.91 26.97 -0.30
C SER A 149 8.97 25.79 -1.28
N CYS A 150 7.99 25.69 -2.19
CA CYS A 150 7.95 24.62 -3.18
C CYS A 150 9.18 24.63 -4.11
N LYS A 151 9.63 25.80 -4.56
CA LYS A 151 10.82 25.91 -5.42
C LYS A 151 12.12 25.50 -4.71
N HIS A 152 12.14 25.52 -3.38
CA HIS A 152 13.26 25.07 -2.56
C HIS A 152 13.14 23.60 -2.09
N GLY A 153 12.10 22.86 -2.52
CA GLY A 153 11.88 21.47 -2.08
C GLY A 153 11.30 21.37 -0.67
N ASP A 154 10.64 22.43 -0.21
CA ASP A 154 10.02 22.60 1.09
C ASP A 154 8.49 22.65 0.96
N GLU A 155 7.91 21.77 0.13
CA GLU A 155 6.48 21.76 -0.22
C GLU A 155 5.55 21.62 0.99
N HIS A 156 6.06 21.11 2.11
CA HIS A 156 5.36 21.00 3.38
C HIS A 156 5.13 22.35 4.09
N TYR A 157 5.81 23.41 3.65
CA TYR A 157 5.57 24.81 4.05
C TYR A 157 4.83 25.61 2.97
N CYS A 158 4.23 24.93 1.98
CA CYS A 158 3.41 25.56 0.95
C CYS A 158 2.14 26.19 1.53
#